data_AF-A0A9Q8WIR9-F1
#
_entry.id   AF-A0A9Q8WIR9-F1
#
_cell.length_a   1.000
_cell.length_b   1.000
_cell.length_c   1.000
_cell.angle_alpha   90.00
_cell.angle_beta   90.00
_cell.angle_gamma   90.00
#
_symmetry.space_group_name_H-M   'P 1'
#
loop_
_entity.id
_entity.type
_entity.pdbx_description
1 polymer ?
#
loop_
_entity_poly.entity_id
_entity_poly.type
_entity_poly.pdbx_seq_one_letter_code
_entity_poly.pdbx_strand_id
1 'polypeptide(L)'
;MEAYFGIDNTQNCLFANAINLVSKKSSFDDIFLLPLVVLGSIYVFNKGSLLPRRDPYRYKWFEKPQVQRTQNLLIEKKTRNISEKIEELQSDIVIFRGSQSGTAEACAHRLARDFHQRFKLNALVADLSDYDPETISLIPGSKLAVFIMSTYGEGDPSDNAQDFVSWADAATGVSLAHLKYAAFGCGNSNYRFYNKVIDDVVVALSQFNATAVLPTGKGDEATRTTEEDFMDWKESLFKTLVSNFDYQEYEVAYEPSAKRDLAKYDEKGHSCIDLEVDLTAQPEIKYKTGDHIAIWPVNPDEEISLLIRILGLQSQQLKAICVVLQSADKEPKVPSPTTVQALFRHYLEICSAVPRETVLSLAQFAPSLKVKSELMTIGNDRAVYSKFLEANHLTLARLLENTIAVDPAVTWAGLPLSFIIDFLPAMQPRLYSISTSRITSPRSIRGSTFKLPFLSSVPLIMVAAGTGVAPFRAFIHERARLASVGKDVGRMMLFFGCQNESDYLYRDEFAEWIAGPLAKKLVVVTAFSRASNEKCYVQNKVEARGDEVRRMLLEDDAAFYICGAANMAKAVGMAVHGVVKRTNSWKDSEVESWRQDRKKSKRWFEDVWS
;
A
#
# COMPACT_ATOMS: atom_id res chain seq x y z
N MET A 1 0.44 -43.67 -25.75
CA MET A 1 -0.43 -43.57 -24.56
C MET A 1 -0.10 -44.74 -23.64
N GLU A 2 1.17 -45.02 -23.34
CA GLU A 2 2.03 -44.34 -22.36
C GLU A 2 1.70 -42.89 -21.96
N ALA A 3 1.82 -42.69 -20.64
CA ALA A 3 2.03 -41.47 -19.85
C ALA A 3 0.80 -40.72 -19.27
N TYR A 4 0.91 -40.47 -17.96
CA TYR A 4 0.10 -39.60 -17.08
C TYR A 4 -1.15 -40.20 -16.42
N PHE A 5 -0.95 -41.15 -15.49
CA PHE A 5 -1.50 -41.11 -14.12
C PHE A 5 -0.86 -42.28 -13.35
N GLY A 6 0.28 -42.04 -12.70
CA GLY A 6 0.95 -43.01 -11.85
C GLY A 6 0.19 -43.19 -10.54
N ILE A 7 -0.71 -44.17 -10.49
CA ILE A 7 -1.27 -44.70 -9.24
C ILE A 7 -0.62 -46.08 -9.03
N ASP A 8 0.14 -46.17 -7.94
CA ASP A 8 1.02 -47.29 -7.64
C ASP A 8 0.23 -48.57 -7.29
N ASN A 9 0.53 -49.67 -7.98
CA ASN A 9 -0.16 -50.97 -7.89
C ASN A 9 0.01 -51.68 -6.52
N THR A 10 0.75 -51.06 -5.59
CA THR A 10 1.06 -51.58 -4.25
C THR A 10 -0.04 -51.35 -3.23
N GLN A 11 -0.84 -50.27 -3.33
CA GLN A 11 -1.90 -49.98 -2.35
C GLN A 11 -3.13 -50.87 -2.49
N ASN A 12 -3.52 -51.23 -3.72
CA ASN A 12 -4.66 -52.12 -3.97
C ASN A 12 -4.37 -53.55 -3.47
N CYS A 13 -3.13 -54.02 -3.61
CA CYS A 13 -2.70 -55.31 -3.05
C CYS A 13 -2.66 -55.32 -1.52
N LEU A 14 -2.30 -54.21 -0.87
CA LEU A 14 -2.29 -54.09 0.59
C LEU A 14 -3.70 -54.15 1.19
N PHE A 15 -4.68 -53.47 0.58
CA PHE A 15 -6.07 -53.52 1.04
C PHE A 15 -6.71 -54.90 0.85
N ALA A 16 -6.49 -55.53 -0.32
CA ALA A 16 -7.00 -56.88 -0.59
C ALA A 16 -6.37 -57.93 0.34
N ASN A 17 -5.07 -57.79 0.67
CA ASN A 17 -4.39 -58.69 1.60
C ASN A 17 -4.80 -58.46 3.06
N ALA A 18 -5.07 -57.22 3.48
CA ALA A 18 -5.54 -56.93 4.85
C ALA A 18 -6.92 -57.55 5.11
N ILE A 19 -7.84 -57.48 4.14
CA ILE A 19 -9.18 -58.08 4.24
C ILE A 19 -9.07 -59.62 4.31
N ASN A 20 -8.20 -60.21 3.49
CA ASN A 20 -7.96 -61.66 3.52
C ASN A 20 -7.24 -62.14 4.80
N LEU A 21 -6.40 -61.30 5.41
CA LEU A 21 -5.72 -61.63 6.66
C LEU A 21 -6.67 -61.65 7.86
N VAL A 22 -7.65 -60.72 7.88
CA VAL A 22 -8.69 -60.68 8.91
C VAL A 22 -9.68 -61.83 8.73
N SER A 23 -10.05 -62.17 7.49
CA SER A 23 -11.05 -63.21 7.21
C SER A 23 -10.66 -64.64 7.60
N LYS A 24 -9.35 -64.96 7.71
CA LYS A 24 -8.89 -66.36 7.82
C LYS A 24 -8.66 -66.89 9.23
N LYS A 25 -8.75 -66.05 10.27
CA LYS A 25 -8.39 -66.46 11.65
C LYS A 25 -9.22 -65.83 12.78
N SER A 26 -10.39 -65.28 12.48
CA SER A 26 -11.28 -64.74 13.51
C SER A 26 -12.11 -65.84 14.15
N SER A 27 -12.01 -66.01 15.47
CA SER A 27 -13.00 -66.78 16.23
C SER A 27 -14.37 -66.08 16.12
N PHE A 28 -15.48 -66.81 16.26
CA PHE A 28 -16.82 -66.21 16.25
C PHE A 28 -16.93 -65.02 17.23
N ASP A 29 -16.21 -65.09 18.35
CA ASP A 29 -16.17 -64.03 19.37
C ASP A 29 -15.52 -62.73 18.85
N ASP A 30 -14.53 -62.81 17.97
CA ASP A 30 -13.86 -61.64 17.39
C ASP A 30 -14.79 -60.87 16.43
N ILE A 31 -15.69 -61.59 15.76
CA ILE A 31 -16.70 -61.00 14.88
C ILE A 31 -17.76 -60.23 15.68
N PHE A 32 -18.06 -60.66 16.91
CA PHE A 32 -19.00 -59.97 17.80
C PHE A 32 -18.36 -58.82 18.59
N LEU A 33 -17.06 -58.90 18.92
CA LEU A 33 -16.34 -57.86 19.65
C LEU A 33 -15.98 -56.65 18.78
N LEU A 34 -15.67 -56.86 17.50
CA LEU A 34 -15.29 -55.77 16.58
C LEU A 34 -16.37 -54.68 16.46
N PRO A 35 -17.66 -55.01 16.26
CA PRO A 35 -18.74 -54.03 16.26
C PRO A 35 -18.87 -53.29 17.60
N LEU A 36 -18.67 -53.97 18.73
CA LEU A 36 -18.74 -53.36 20.06
C LEU A 36 -17.61 -52.37 20.30
N VAL A 37 -16.39 -52.68 19.86
CA VAL A 37 -15.23 -51.78 19.92
C VAL A 37 -15.42 -50.58 19.00
N VAL A 38 -15.96 -50.78 17.80
CA VAL A 38 -16.29 -49.68 16.88
C VAL A 38 -17.38 -48.78 17.47
N LEU A 39 -18.45 -49.35 18.01
CA LEU A 39 -19.54 -48.60 18.64
C LEU A 39 -19.07 -47.87 19.90
N GLY A 40 -18.26 -48.51 20.74
CA GLY A 40 -17.65 -47.89 21.92
C GLY A 40 -16.69 -46.76 21.55
N SER A 41 -15.89 -46.93 20.50
CA SER A 41 -15.03 -45.86 19.98
C SER A 41 -15.85 -44.68 19.46
N ILE A 42 -16.92 -44.94 18.69
CA ILE A 42 -17.84 -43.91 18.22
C ILE A 42 -18.48 -43.17 19.41
N TYR A 43 -18.89 -43.88 20.46
CA TYR A 43 -19.47 -43.30 21.66
C TYR A 43 -18.51 -42.38 22.41
N VAL A 44 -17.25 -42.81 22.60
CA VAL A 44 -16.22 -42.02 23.28
C VAL A 44 -15.83 -40.79 22.46
N PHE A 45 -15.59 -40.94 21.15
CA PHE A 45 -15.28 -39.81 20.27
C PHE A 45 -16.45 -38.84 20.09
N ASN A 46 -17.70 -39.31 20.16
CA ASN A 46 -18.90 -38.45 20.19
C ASN A 46 -19.32 -38.00 21.60
N LYS A 47 -18.42 -38.09 22.61
CA LYS A 47 -18.66 -37.62 23.98
C LYS A 47 -19.98 -38.13 24.59
N GLY A 48 -20.23 -39.43 24.49
CA GLY A 48 -21.34 -40.09 25.17
C GLY A 48 -22.62 -40.24 24.35
N SER A 49 -22.54 -40.31 23.02
CA SER A 49 -23.71 -40.62 22.18
C SER A 49 -23.38 -41.58 21.02
N LEU A 50 -24.17 -42.65 20.88
CA LEU A 50 -24.00 -43.68 19.84
C LEU A 50 -24.53 -43.26 18.46
N LEU A 51 -25.44 -42.29 18.42
CA LEU A 51 -25.92 -41.67 17.19
C LEU A 51 -25.26 -40.29 17.07
N PRO A 52 -24.63 -39.94 15.94
CA PRO A 52 -24.12 -38.59 15.75
C PRO A 52 -25.30 -37.65 15.92
N ARG A 53 -25.26 -36.78 16.94
CA ARG A 53 -26.24 -35.70 17.07
C ARG A 53 -26.24 -34.99 15.73
N ARG A 54 -27.36 -35.07 15.01
CA ARG A 54 -27.53 -34.29 13.78
C ARG A 54 -27.43 -32.85 14.24
N ASP A 55 -26.29 -32.24 13.93
CA ASP A 55 -26.11 -30.82 14.14
C ASP A 55 -27.32 -30.12 13.49
N PRO A 56 -28.15 -29.38 14.25
CA PRO A 56 -29.24 -28.61 13.66
C PRO A 56 -28.71 -27.58 12.63
N TYR A 57 -27.39 -27.41 12.54
CA TYR A 57 -26.66 -26.63 11.55
C TYR A 57 -25.88 -27.49 10.54
N ARG A 58 -26.23 -28.77 10.31
CA ARG A 58 -25.54 -29.62 9.31
C ARG A 58 -25.60 -29.09 7.86
N TYR A 59 -26.49 -28.13 7.58
CA TYR A 59 -26.50 -27.34 6.33
C TYR A 59 -25.45 -26.21 6.31
N LYS A 60 -24.70 -26.01 7.41
CA LYS A 60 -23.55 -25.11 7.53
C LYS A 60 -22.27 -25.94 7.56
N TRP A 61 -21.92 -26.53 6.42
CA TRP A 61 -20.52 -26.92 6.21
C TRP A 61 -19.66 -25.66 6.10
N PHE A 62 -18.41 -25.73 6.54
CA PHE A 62 -17.44 -24.65 6.58
C PHE A 62 -17.28 -23.94 5.21
N GLU A 63 -18.03 -22.86 5.00
CA GLU A 63 -17.79 -21.87 3.94
C GLU A 63 -16.72 -20.88 4.41
N LYS A 64 -15.78 -20.56 3.51
CA LYS A 64 -14.83 -19.45 3.72
C LYS A 64 -15.61 -18.19 4.16
N PRO A 65 -15.19 -17.45 5.20
CA PRO A 65 -15.87 -16.22 5.67
C PRO A 65 -15.93 -15.08 4.63
N GLN A 66 -15.31 -15.26 3.47
CA GLN A 66 -15.37 -14.35 2.32
C GLN A 66 -16.63 -14.53 1.47
N VAL A 67 -17.40 -15.61 1.64
CA VAL A 67 -18.62 -15.84 0.83
C VAL A 67 -19.82 -15.12 1.43
N GLN A 68 -19.97 -15.11 2.77
CA GLN A 68 -21.18 -14.57 3.41
C GLN A 68 -21.12 -13.07 3.72
N ARG A 69 -19.92 -12.45 3.78
CA ARG A 69 -19.82 -10.98 3.84
C ARG A 69 -20.00 -10.32 2.48
N THR A 70 -19.85 -11.08 1.40
CA THR A 70 -20.18 -10.64 0.06
C THR A 70 -21.71 -10.56 -0.08
N GLN A 71 -22.48 -11.52 0.43
CA GLN A 71 -23.95 -11.47 0.28
C GLN A 71 -24.66 -10.36 1.08
N ASN A 72 -24.15 -9.93 2.25
CA ASN A 72 -24.80 -8.85 3.03
C ASN A 72 -24.20 -7.45 2.82
N LEU A 73 -23.14 -7.30 2.03
CA LEU A 73 -22.78 -6.02 1.42
C LEU A 73 -23.44 -5.84 0.04
N LEU A 74 -24.01 -6.92 -0.53
CA LEU A 74 -24.76 -6.95 -1.79
C LEU A 74 -26.24 -6.56 -1.64
N ILE A 75 -26.58 -5.69 -0.69
CA ILE A 75 -27.84 -4.94 -0.73
C ILE A 75 -27.56 -3.43 -0.62
N GLU A 76 -26.49 -2.95 -1.25
CA GLU A 76 -26.75 -1.99 -2.32
C GLU A 76 -27.04 -2.86 -3.52
N LYS A 77 -28.19 -2.69 -4.18
CA LYS A 77 -28.44 -3.40 -5.44
C LYS A 77 -27.25 -3.12 -6.34
N LYS A 78 -26.35 -4.11 -6.51
CA LYS A 78 -25.28 -4.05 -7.51
C LYS A 78 -26.02 -4.11 -8.83
N THR A 79 -26.42 -2.94 -9.32
CA THR A 79 -27.17 -2.86 -10.56
C THR A 79 -26.25 -3.36 -11.66
N ARG A 80 -26.68 -4.40 -12.36
CA ARG A 80 -26.01 -4.88 -13.56
C ARG A 80 -26.36 -4.00 -14.76
N ASN A 81 -27.21 -2.97 -14.55
CA ASN A 81 -27.53 -1.96 -15.54
C ASN A 81 -26.50 -0.84 -15.51
N ILE A 82 -25.70 -0.76 -16.58
CA ILE A 82 -24.66 0.27 -16.70
C ILE A 82 -25.25 1.69 -16.70
N SER A 83 -26.44 1.90 -17.27
CA SER A 83 -27.07 3.21 -17.32
C SER A 83 -27.44 3.71 -15.92
N GLU A 84 -28.03 2.84 -15.09
CA GLU A 84 -28.33 3.17 -13.69
C GLU A 84 -27.05 3.51 -12.92
N LYS A 85 -25.95 2.80 -13.20
CA LYS A 85 -24.66 3.05 -12.53
C LYS A 85 -24.02 4.38 -12.95
N ILE A 86 -24.14 4.74 -14.23
CA ILE A 86 -23.69 6.04 -14.76
C ILE A 86 -24.45 7.18 -14.08
N GLU A 87 -25.77 7.04 -13.89
CA GLU A 87 -26.60 8.03 -13.19
C GLU A 87 -26.25 8.14 -11.70
N GLU A 88 -26.10 6.99 -11.03
CA GLU A 88 -25.73 6.92 -9.60
C GLU A 88 -24.41 7.64 -9.32
N LEU A 89 -23.41 7.44 -10.19
CA LEU A 89 -22.07 8.02 -10.05
C LEU A 89 -21.92 9.37 -10.75
N GLN A 90 -22.99 9.91 -11.34
CA GLN A 90 -22.98 11.14 -12.14
C GLN A 90 -21.80 11.17 -13.13
N SER A 91 -21.56 10.05 -13.81
CA SER A 91 -20.42 9.89 -14.73
C SER A 91 -20.74 10.49 -16.10
N ASP A 92 -19.74 11.12 -16.71
CA ASP A 92 -19.81 11.73 -18.04
C ASP A 92 -19.37 10.78 -19.15
N ILE A 93 -18.47 9.86 -18.79
CA ILE A 93 -17.83 8.92 -19.70
C ILE A 93 -17.88 7.53 -19.06
N VAL A 94 -18.07 6.49 -19.88
CA VAL A 94 -17.91 5.09 -19.47
C VAL A 94 -16.80 4.43 -20.29
N ILE A 95 -15.88 3.76 -19.62
CA ILE A 95 -14.73 3.06 -20.22
C ILE A 95 -14.86 1.58 -19.88
N PHE A 96 -15.27 0.76 -20.85
CA PHE A 96 -15.36 -0.68 -20.74
C PHE A 96 -13.99 -1.33 -20.92
N ARG A 97 -13.60 -2.20 -19.98
CA ARG A 97 -12.34 -2.96 -20.04
C ARG A 97 -12.57 -4.46 -20.23
N GLY A 98 -11.87 -5.05 -21.20
CA GLY A 98 -11.68 -6.48 -21.37
C GLY A 98 -10.20 -6.84 -21.23
N SER A 99 -9.77 -7.44 -20.13
CA SER A 99 -8.37 -7.63 -19.78
C SER A 99 -8.15 -8.93 -19.00
N GLN A 100 -7.15 -9.73 -19.37
CA GLN A 100 -6.77 -10.94 -18.62
C GLN A 100 -5.48 -10.72 -17.81
N SER A 101 -4.47 -10.07 -18.41
CA SER A 101 -3.15 -9.84 -17.79
C SER A 101 -2.97 -8.42 -17.21
N GLY A 102 -3.95 -7.54 -17.36
CA GLY A 102 -3.95 -6.20 -16.75
C GLY A 102 -3.58 -5.05 -17.70
N THR A 103 -3.12 -5.31 -18.93
CA THR A 103 -2.67 -4.25 -19.86
C THR A 103 -3.83 -3.30 -20.26
N ALA A 104 -4.93 -3.84 -20.77
CA ALA A 104 -6.11 -3.05 -21.13
C ALA A 104 -6.74 -2.34 -19.91
N GLU A 105 -6.62 -2.94 -18.71
CA GLU A 105 -7.03 -2.32 -17.46
C GLU A 105 -6.18 -1.09 -17.11
N ALA A 106 -4.86 -1.18 -17.24
CA ALA A 106 -3.96 -0.05 -17.02
C ALA A 106 -4.25 1.10 -17.99
N CYS A 107 -4.47 0.81 -19.28
CA CYS A 107 -4.86 1.79 -20.29
C CYS A 107 -6.18 2.49 -19.92
N ALA A 108 -7.20 1.73 -19.50
CA ALA A 108 -8.51 2.27 -19.09
C ALA A 108 -8.42 3.22 -17.90
N HIS A 109 -7.66 2.85 -16.86
CA HIS A 109 -7.47 3.72 -15.69
C HIS A 109 -6.64 4.97 -16.01
N ARG A 110 -5.61 4.84 -16.87
CA ARG A 110 -4.84 5.99 -17.35
C ARG A 110 -5.72 6.98 -18.12
N LEU A 111 -6.58 6.48 -19.00
CA LEU A 111 -7.52 7.30 -19.75
C LEU A 111 -8.54 8.02 -18.83
N ALA A 112 -9.08 7.31 -17.84
CA ALA A 112 -10.02 7.89 -16.88
C ALA A 112 -9.40 9.06 -16.09
N ARG A 113 -8.14 8.90 -15.66
CA ARG A 113 -7.40 9.97 -14.96
C ARG A 113 -7.20 11.19 -15.85
N ASP A 114 -6.82 10.99 -17.10
CA ASP A 114 -6.58 12.08 -18.04
C ASP A 114 -7.90 12.82 -18.37
N PHE A 115 -9.04 12.13 -18.46
CA PHE A 115 -10.35 12.77 -18.55
C PHE A 115 -10.68 13.66 -17.35
N HIS A 116 -10.40 13.19 -16.13
CA HIS A 116 -10.62 13.99 -14.94
C HIS A 116 -9.66 15.21 -14.89
N GLN A 117 -8.38 15.01 -15.18
CA GLN A 117 -7.37 16.05 -15.05
C GLN A 117 -7.45 17.12 -16.16
N ARG A 118 -7.61 16.70 -17.42
CA ARG A 118 -7.57 17.59 -18.59
C ARG A 118 -8.95 18.11 -18.97
N PHE A 119 -10.03 17.37 -18.71
CA PHE A 119 -11.38 17.74 -19.16
C PHE A 119 -12.36 18.00 -18.01
N LYS A 120 -11.95 17.76 -16.76
CA LYS A 120 -12.82 17.86 -15.57
C LYS A 120 -14.08 16.99 -15.68
N LEU A 121 -13.96 15.86 -16.37
CA LEU A 121 -15.05 14.89 -16.58
C LEU A 121 -14.89 13.68 -15.67
N ASN A 122 -16.01 13.18 -15.18
CA ASN A 122 -16.03 11.96 -14.39
C ASN A 122 -16.12 10.73 -15.30
N ALA A 123 -15.08 9.91 -15.32
CA ALA A 123 -15.03 8.68 -16.12
C ALA A 123 -15.22 7.43 -15.25
N LEU A 124 -16.25 6.64 -15.55
CA LEU A 124 -16.50 5.32 -14.94
C LEU A 124 -15.71 4.26 -15.71
N VAL A 125 -14.76 3.58 -15.05
CA VAL A 125 -14.13 2.38 -15.60
C VAL A 125 -14.96 1.15 -15.22
N ALA A 126 -15.56 0.51 -16.23
CA ALA A 126 -16.48 -0.62 -16.09
C ALA A 126 -15.82 -1.93 -16.55
N ASP A 127 -15.78 -2.93 -15.66
CA ASP A 127 -15.50 -4.31 -16.07
C ASP A 127 -16.71 -4.86 -16.83
N LEU A 128 -16.51 -5.38 -18.05
CA LEU A 128 -17.62 -5.89 -18.87
C LEU A 128 -18.41 -7.01 -18.17
N SER A 129 -17.76 -7.82 -17.34
CA SER A 129 -18.41 -8.92 -16.61
C SER A 129 -19.34 -8.47 -15.48
N ASP A 130 -19.19 -7.23 -15.01
CA ASP A 130 -20.01 -6.67 -13.92
C ASP A 130 -21.41 -6.23 -14.39
N TYR A 131 -21.62 -6.03 -15.69
CA TYR A 131 -22.85 -5.46 -16.27
C TYR A 131 -23.50 -6.39 -17.30
N ASP A 132 -24.81 -6.25 -17.49
CA ASP A 132 -25.54 -6.98 -18.51
C ASP A 132 -25.35 -6.29 -19.88
N PRO A 133 -24.87 -7.01 -20.92
CA PRO A 133 -24.52 -6.42 -22.22
C PRO A 133 -25.62 -5.59 -22.88
N GLU A 134 -26.88 -6.03 -22.73
CA GLU A 134 -28.07 -5.37 -23.29
C GLU A 134 -28.25 -3.93 -22.79
N THR A 135 -27.75 -3.64 -21.59
CA THR A 135 -27.94 -2.34 -20.91
C THR A 135 -27.10 -1.22 -21.53
N ILE A 136 -26.17 -1.54 -22.43
CA ILE A 136 -25.43 -0.56 -23.23
C ILE A 136 -26.38 0.26 -24.12
N SER A 137 -27.51 -0.32 -24.53
CA SER A 137 -28.55 0.39 -25.29
C SER A 137 -29.28 1.48 -24.51
N LEU A 138 -29.13 1.48 -23.18
CA LEU A 138 -29.75 2.44 -22.28
C LEU A 138 -28.82 3.63 -21.97
N ILE A 139 -27.55 3.59 -22.38
CA ILE A 139 -26.59 4.66 -22.12
C ILE A 139 -27.07 5.95 -22.81
N PRO A 140 -27.23 7.07 -22.08
CA PRO A 140 -27.67 8.32 -22.69
C PRO A 140 -26.73 8.77 -23.81
N GLY A 141 -27.27 9.20 -24.97
CA GLY A 141 -26.46 9.64 -26.12
C GLY A 141 -25.62 10.91 -25.88
N SER A 142 -25.80 11.58 -24.74
CA SER A 142 -24.92 12.65 -24.27
C SER A 142 -23.59 12.16 -23.69
N LYS A 143 -23.49 10.86 -23.39
CA LYS A 143 -22.32 10.23 -22.78
C LYS A 143 -21.44 9.58 -23.84
N LEU A 144 -20.14 9.49 -23.56
CA LEU A 144 -19.16 8.82 -24.41
C LEU A 144 -18.87 7.42 -23.86
N ALA A 145 -18.91 6.41 -24.72
CA ALA A 145 -18.46 5.05 -24.39
C ALA A 145 -17.07 4.77 -24.98
N VAL A 146 -16.17 4.18 -24.21
CA VAL A 146 -14.85 3.78 -24.68
C VAL A 146 -14.64 2.29 -24.44
N PHE A 147 -14.18 1.54 -25.43
CA PHE A 147 -13.91 0.11 -25.33
C PHE A 147 -12.41 -0.13 -25.42
N ILE A 148 -11.82 -0.72 -24.37
CA ILE A 148 -10.40 -1.10 -24.34
C ILE A 148 -10.31 -2.60 -24.09
N MET A 149 -9.90 -3.36 -25.12
CA MET A 149 -10.05 -4.82 -25.11
C MET A 149 -8.78 -5.54 -25.57
N SER A 150 -8.38 -6.55 -24.79
CA SER A 150 -7.30 -7.46 -25.14
C SER A 150 -7.81 -8.67 -25.93
N THR A 151 -7.02 -9.10 -26.92
CA THR A 151 -7.23 -10.37 -27.65
C THR A 151 -6.29 -11.45 -27.10
N TYR A 152 -6.81 -12.67 -26.89
CA TYR A 152 -6.07 -13.81 -26.35
C TYR A 152 -6.19 -15.05 -27.23
N GLY A 153 -5.32 -16.03 -26.98
CA GLY A 153 -5.39 -17.35 -27.61
C GLY A 153 -5.46 -17.31 -29.13
N GLU A 154 -6.48 -17.96 -29.70
CA GLU A 154 -6.73 -18.03 -31.14
C GLU A 154 -7.74 -16.95 -31.60
N GLY A 155 -7.60 -15.73 -31.05
CA GLY A 155 -8.50 -14.62 -31.34
C GLY A 155 -9.69 -14.50 -30.39
N ASP A 156 -9.62 -15.17 -29.25
CA ASP A 156 -10.67 -15.20 -28.24
C ASP A 156 -10.64 -13.93 -27.36
N PRO A 157 -11.80 -13.47 -26.85
CA PRO A 157 -11.85 -12.40 -25.87
C PRO A 157 -11.24 -12.82 -24.53
N SER A 158 -10.92 -11.83 -23.70
CA SER A 158 -10.60 -12.08 -22.30
C SER A 158 -11.81 -12.65 -21.54
N ASP A 159 -11.55 -13.44 -20.50
CA ASP A 159 -12.60 -14.11 -19.71
C ASP A 159 -13.69 -13.13 -19.22
N ASN A 160 -13.29 -11.91 -18.85
CA ASN A 160 -14.20 -10.88 -18.35
C ASN A 160 -14.98 -10.13 -19.46
N ALA A 161 -14.69 -10.39 -20.73
CA ALA A 161 -15.36 -9.82 -21.89
C ALA A 161 -16.15 -10.85 -22.70
N GLN A 162 -16.04 -12.14 -22.38
CA GLN A 162 -16.64 -13.24 -23.15
C GLN A 162 -18.15 -13.08 -23.33
N ASP A 163 -18.88 -12.78 -22.25
CA ASP A 163 -20.35 -12.63 -22.28
C ASP A 163 -20.78 -11.47 -23.18
N PHE A 164 -20.05 -10.35 -23.13
CA PHE A 164 -20.32 -9.17 -23.95
C PHE A 164 -20.07 -9.44 -25.43
N VAL A 165 -18.95 -10.07 -25.78
CA VAL A 165 -18.63 -10.39 -27.18
C VAL A 165 -19.62 -11.41 -27.74
N SER A 166 -19.97 -12.43 -26.96
CA SER A 166 -20.97 -13.43 -27.37
C SER A 166 -22.35 -12.80 -27.61
N TRP A 167 -22.74 -11.84 -26.77
CA TRP A 167 -23.95 -11.05 -26.99
C TRP A 167 -23.86 -10.19 -28.25
N ALA A 168 -22.74 -9.49 -28.45
CA ALA A 168 -22.53 -8.62 -29.60
C ALA A 168 -22.61 -9.39 -30.93
N ASP A 169 -22.15 -10.64 -30.96
CA ASP A 169 -22.23 -11.52 -32.13
C ASP A 169 -23.65 -12.08 -32.37
N ALA A 170 -24.42 -12.34 -31.31
CA ALA A 170 -25.72 -12.99 -31.40
C ALA A 170 -26.91 -12.03 -31.48
N ALA A 171 -26.76 -10.80 -30.99
CA ALA A 171 -27.85 -9.86 -30.86
C ALA A 171 -28.35 -9.37 -32.23
N THR A 172 -29.68 -9.39 -32.41
CA THR A 172 -30.34 -8.88 -33.62
C THR A 172 -31.43 -7.88 -33.22
N GLY A 173 -31.62 -6.84 -34.02
CA GLY A 173 -32.64 -5.80 -33.77
C GLY A 173 -32.26 -4.77 -32.69
N VAL A 174 -31.01 -4.74 -32.21
CA VAL A 174 -30.50 -3.72 -31.29
C VAL A 174 -30.11 -2.46 -32.08
N SER A 175 -30.50 -1.27 -31.60
CA SER A 175 -30.14 0.02 -32.19
C SER A 175 -29.45 0.91 -31.18
N LEU A 176 -28.19 1.26 -31.47
CA LEU A 176 -27.29 2.15 -30.72
C LEU A 176 -27.04 3.45 -31.50
N ALA A 177 -27.99 3.89 -32.35
CA ALA A 177 -27.85 5.09 -33.20
C ALA A 177 -27.50 6.39 -32.44
N HIS A 178 -27.82 6.46 -31.15
CA HIS A 178 -27.52 7.60 -30.29
C HIS A 178 -26.15 7.51 -29.61
N LEU A 179 -25.50 6.35 -29.62
CA LEU A 179 -24.27 6.09 -28.88
C LEU A 179 -23.05 6.52 -29.70
N LYS A 180 -22.21 7.36 -29.09
CA LYS A 180 -20.88 7.69 -29.58
C LYS A 180 -19.85 6.84 -28.87
N TYR A 181 -18.91 6.27 -29.62
CA TYR A 181 -17.88 5.42 -29.01
C TYR A 181 -16.47 5.64 -29.55
N ALA A 182 -15.49 5.25 -28.74
CA ALA A 182 -14.09 5.10 -29.13
C ALA A 182 -13.61 3.68 -28.79
N ALA A 183 -12.66 3.14 -29.54
CA ALA A 183 -12.20 1.77 -29.36
C ALA A 183 -10.67 1.65 -29.47
N PHE A 184 -10.07 0.87 -28.58
CA PHE A 184 -8.64 0.55 -28.57
C PHE A 184 -8.43 -0.95 -28.28
N GLY A 185 -7.64 -1.60 -29.12
CA GLY A 185 -7.28 -3.00 -28.94
C GLY A 185 -5.87 -3.19 -28.41
N CYS A 186 -5.69 -4.11 -27.47
CA CYS A 186 -4.38 -4.63 -27.07
C CYS A 186 -4.16 -5.99 -27.73
N GLY A 187 -3.26 -6.07 -28.71
CA GLY A 187 -2.97 -7.29 -29.46
C GLY A 187 -1.48 -7.52 -29.67
N ASN A 188 -1.15 -8.60 -30.37
CA ASN A 188 0.23 -8.96 -30.72
C ASN A 188 0.25 -9.49 -32.15
N SER A 189 0.95 -8.80 -33.06
CA SER A 189 0.94 -9.11 -34.50
C SER A 189 1.65 -10.42 -34.86
N ASN A 190 2.40 -11.03 -33.93
CA ASN A 190 2.93 -12.38 -34.12
C ASN A 190 1.85 -13.46 -34.08
N TYR A 191 0.67 -13.15 -33.52
CA TYR A 191 -0.47 -14.08 -33.49
C TYR A 191 -1.32 -13.89 -34.73
N ARG A 192 -1.89 -15.00 -35.23
CA ARG A 192 -2.72 -15.01 -36.45
C ARG A 192 -3.90 -14.05 -36.39
N PHE A 193 -4.49 -13.87 -35.20
CA PHE A 193 -5.69 -13.09 -34.97
C PHE A 193 -5.38 -11.78 -34.25
N TYR A 194 -4.53 -10.95 -34.88
CA TYR A 194 -4.10 -9.66 -34.34
C TYR A 194 -5.28 -8.72 -34.09
N ASN A 195 -5.51 -8.33 -32.82
CA ASN A 195 -6.58 -7.41 -32.39
C ASN A 195 -8.01 -7.84 -32.80
N LYS A 196 -8.23 -9.13 -33.06
CA LYS A 196 -9.50 -9.65 -33.57
C LYS A 196 -10.69 -9.25 -32.70
N VAL A 197 -10.56 -9.30 -31.37
CA VAL A 197 -11.68 -9.06 -30.44
C VAL A 197 -12.20 -7.62 -30.52
N ILE A 198 -11.30 -6.62 -30.56
CA ILE A 198 -11.75 -5.23 -30.71
C ILE A 198 -12.34 -4.99 -32.11
N ASP A 199 -11.81 -5.68 -33.13
CA ASP A 199 -12.35 -5.59 -34.49
C ASP A 199 -13.78 -6.15 -34.57
N ASP A 200 -14.04 -7.32 -33.97
CA ASP A 200 -15.37 -7.93 -33.90
C ASP A 200 -16.37 -7.00 -33.18
N VAL A 201 -15.96 -6.42 -32.05
CA VAL A 201 -16.79 -5.47 -31.28
C VAL A 201 -17.11 -4.22 -32.09
N VAL A 202 -16.13 -3.67 -32.83
CA VAL A 202 -16.34 -2.51 -33.70
C VAL A 202 -17.29 -2.84 -34.84
N VAL A 203 -17.21 -4.04 -35.42
CA VAL A 203 -18.16 -4.52 -36.44
C VAL A 203 -19.58 -4.61 -35.85
N ALA A 204 -19.74 -5.21 -34.67
CA ALA A 204 -21.04 -5.32 -34.02
C ALA A 204 -21.63 -3.94 -33.68
N LEU A 205 -20.85 -3.04 -33.10
CA LEU A 205 -21.27 -1.65 -32.81
C LEU A 205 -21.71 -0.91 -34.07
N SER A 206 -21.02 -1.13 -35.19
CA SER A 206 -21.39 -0.55 -36.49
C SER A 206 -22.70 -1.13 -37.02
N GLN A 207 -22.94 -2.44 -36.86
CA GLN A 207 -24.21 -3.08 -37.20
C GLN A 207 -25.38 -2.54 -36.37
N PHE A 208 -25.11 -2.16 -35.12
CA PHE A 208 -26.09 -1.49 -34.26
C PHE A 208 -26.22 0.02 -34.53
N ASN A 209 -25.58 0.57 -35.57
CA ASN A 209 -25.58 2.00 -35.92
C ASN A 209 -24.91 2.95 -34.90
N ALA A 210 -24.03 2.45 -34.02
CA ALA A 210 -23.25 3.33 -33.15
C ALA A 210 -22.24 4.16 -33.96
N THR A 211 -21.96 5.40 -33.53
CA THR A 211 -21.06 6.31 -34.24
C THR A 211 -19.67 6.32 -33.61
N ALA A 212 -18.65 5.92 -34.37
CA ALA A 212 -17.25 6.01 -33.92
C ALA A 212 -16.78 7.48 -33.91
N VAL A 213 -16.12 7.88 -32.81
CA VAL A 213 -15.54 9.23 -32.65
C VAL A 213 -14.24 9.38 -33.44
N LEU A 214 -13.44 8.32 -33.50
CA LEU A 214 -12.17 8.25 -34.23
C LEU A 214 -11.88 6.80 -34.66
N PRO A 215 -10.93 6.57 -35.58
CA PRO A 215 -10.50 5.22 -35.95
C PRO A 215 -10.05 4.39 -34.75
N THR A 216 -10.36 3.09 -34.77
CA THR A 216 -9.94 2.13 -33.73
C THR A 216 -8.43 2.08 -33.61
N GLY A 217 -7.90 2.32 -32.40
CA GLY A 217 -6.47 2.17 -32.14
C GLY A 217 -6.09 0.71 -31.91
N LYS A 218 -4.87 0.33 -32.30
CA LYS A 218 -4.36 -1.03 -32.18
C LYS A 218 -2.95 -1.00 -31.60
N GLY A 219 -2.81 -1.46 -30.36
CA GLY A 219 -1.51 -1.70 -29.75
C GLY A 219 -0.90 -3.00 -30.26
N ASP A 220 0.43 -2.99 -30.44
CA ASP A 220 1.20 -4.16 -30.82
C ASP A 220 2.28 -4.54 -29.80
N GLU A 221 2.05 -5.67 -29.11
CA GLU A 221 2.99 -6.23 -28.17
C GLU A 221 4.19 -6.92 -28.85
N ALA A 222 4.09 -7.29 -30.13
CA ALA A 222 5.20 -7.89 -30.87
C ALA A 222 6.41 -6.95 -30.96
N THR A 223 6.13 -5.67 -31.16
CA THR A 223 7.09 -4.56 -31.23
C THR A 223 7.38 -3.93 -29.87
N ARG A 224 6.64 -4.35 -28.82
CA ARG A 224 6.64 -3.73 -27.47
C ARG A 224 6.28 -2.25 -27.49
N THR A 225 5.47 -1.82 -28.46
CA THR A 225 5.03 -0.43 -28.63
C THR A 225 3.62 -0.18 -28.13
N THR A 226 2.92 -1.19 -27.58
CA THR A 226 1.54 -1.08 -27.07
C THR A 226 1.28 0.20 -26.27
N GLU A 227 2.23 0.61 -25.42
CA GLU A 227 2.11 1.83 -24.63
C GLU A 227 2.21 3.12 -25.46
N GLU A 228 3.13 3.16 -26.43
CA GLU A 228 3.29 4.30 -27.36
C GLU A 228 2.07 4.39 -28.29
N ASP A 229 1.62 3.26 -28.84
CA ASP A 229 0.42 3.16 -29.69
C ASP A 229 -0.83 3.67 -28.94
N PHE A 230 -0.95 3.32 -27.66
CA PHE A 230 -2.03 3.81 -26.80
C PHE A 230 -1.93 5.32 -26.55
N MET A 231 -0.72 5.84 -26.32
CA MET A 231 -0.51 7.26 -26.11
C MET A 231 -0.87 8.09 -27.34
N ASP A 232 -0.44 7.67 -28.53
CA ASP A 232 -0.73 8.35 -29.80
C ASP A 232 -2.23 8.34 -30.12
N TRP A 233 -2.88 7.19 -29.92
CA TRP A 233 -4.33 7.08 -30.07
C TRP A 233 -5.08 7.98 -29.07
N LYS A 234 -4.65 7.99 -27.81
CA LYS A 234 -5.27 8.81 -26.75
C LYS A 234 -5.14 10.31 -27.04
N GLU A 235 -3.97 10.79 -27.47
CA GLU A 235 -3.82 12.20 -27.86
C GLU A 235 -4.67 12.55 -29.08
N SER A 236 -4.86 11.61 -30.01
CA SER A 236 -5.76 11.78 -31.16
C SER A 236 -7.24 11.85 -30.73
N LEU A 237 -7.64 11.03 -29.75
CA LEU A 237 -8.97 11.09 -29.13
C LEU A 237 -9.21 12.46 -28.51
N PHE A 238 -8.29 12.97 -27.69
CA PHE A 238 -8.44 14.28 -27.04
C PHE A 238 -8.55 15.43 -28.04
N LYS A 239 -7.70 15.45 -29.08
CA LYS A 239 -7.81 16.43 -30.17
C LYS A 239 -9.17 16.37 -30.87
N THR A 240 -9.70 15.17 -31.08
CA THR A 240 -11.00 14.96 -31.73
C THR A 240 -12.14 15.45 -30.85
N LEU A 241 -12.08 15.19 -29.53
CA LEU A 241 -13.08 15.65 -28.58
C LEU A 241 -13.14 17.18 -28.51
N VAL A 242 -12.00 17.86 -28.50
CA VAL A 242 -11.93 19.33 -28.50
C VAL A 242 -12.44 19.92 -29.82
N SER A 243 -12.05 19.34 -30.96
CA SER A 243 -12.38 19.90 -32.28
C SER A 243 -13.82 19.63 -32.73
N ASN A 244 -14.35 18.43 -32.46
CA ASN A 244 -15.61 17.95 -33.05
C ASN A 244 -16.75 17.77 -32.04
N PHE A 245 -16.47 17.81 -30.73
CA PHE A 245 -17.45 17.46 -29.69
C PHE A 245 -17.56 18.49 -28.55
N ASP A 246 -17.04 19.71 -28.75
CA ASP A 246 -17.14 20.86 -27.83
C ASP A 246 -16.64 20.60 -26.40
N TYR A 247 -15.66 19.70 -26.25
CA TYR A 247 -14.98 19.49 -24.98
C TYR A 247 -13.93 20.58 -24.75
N GLN A 248 -13.88 21.11 -23.53
CA GLN A 248 -12.84 22.06 -23.13
C GLN A 248 -11.69 21.34 -22.45
N GLU A 249 -10.49 21.56 -22.97
CA GLU A 249 -9.26 21.07 -22.37
C GLU A 249 -8.66 22.15 -21.46
N TYR A 250 -8.31 21.76 -20.24
CA TYR A 250 -7.73 22.60 -19.21
C TYR A 250 -6.25 22.23 -19.00
N GLU A 251 -5.43 23.21 -18.63
CA GLU A 251 -4.06 22.94 -18.19
C GLU A 251 -4.07 22.06 -16.94
N VAL A 252 -3.22 21.02 -16.95
CA VAL A 252 -3.10 20.07 -15.84
C VAL A 252 -2.49 20.78 -14.63
N ALA A 253 -3.34 21.28 -13.75
CA ALA A 253 -2.95 21.73 -12.41
C ALA A 253 -2.79 20.51 -11.49
N TYR A 254 -1.68 20.44 -10.76
CA TYR A 254 -1.53 19.46 -9.68
C TYR A 254 -2.52 19.82 -8.57
N GLU A 255 -3.60 19.05 -8.46
CA GLU A 255 -4.52 19.11 -7.33
C GLU A 255 -4.05 18.10 -6.27
N PRO A 256 -3.46 18.53 -5.15
CA PRO A 256 -3.24 17.63 -4.03
C PRO A 256 -4.60 17.21 -3.46
N SER A 257 -4.78 15.90 -3.27
CA SER A 257 -5.84 15.38 -2.40
C SER A 257 -5.69 16.00 -1.00
N ALA A 258 -6.83 16.32 -0.38
CA ALA A 258 -6.96 17.25 0.75
C ALA A 258 -5.83 17.19 1.81
N LYS A 259 -5.29 18.36 2.16
CA LYS A 259 -4.33 18.55 3.27
C LYS A 259 -5.04 19.15 4.49
N ARG A 260 -4.85 18.57 5.67
CA ARG A 260 -5.28 19.15 6.95
C ARG A 260 -4.10 19.32 7.89
N ASP A 261 -3.89 20.54 8.38
CA ASP A 261 -2.89 20.77 9.43
C ASP A 261 -3.51 20.35 10.78
N LEU A 262 -2.89 19.38 11.47
CA LEU A 262 -3.37 18.91 12.78
C LEU A 262 -2.75 19.66 13.96
N ALA A 263 -1.50 20.11 13.82
CA ALA A 263 -0.83 20.97 14.78
C ALA A 263 -0.10 22.07 14.03
N LYS A 264 -0.55 23.32 14.21
CA LYS A 264 0.15 24.50 13.72
C LYS A 264 1.29 24.86 14.67
N TYR A 265 2.34 25.43 14.10
CA TYR A 265 3.56 25.93 14.73
C TYR A 265 3.37 26.23 16.23
N ASP A 266 3.99 25.42 17.09
CA ASP A 266 4.29 25.93 18.44
C ASP A 266 5.20 27.16 18.29
N GLU A 267 5.27 28.02 19.32
CA GLU A 267 6.17 29.20 19.33
C GLU A 267 7.66 28.82 19.11
N LYS A 268 7.98 27.52 19.02
CA LYS A 268 9.30 26.92 18.82
C LYS A 268 9.50 26.32 17.42
N GLY A 269 8.54 26.44 16.51
CA GLY A 269 8.69 26.12 15.08
C GLY A 269 8.39 24.67 14.66
N HIS A 270 7.80 23.82 15.50
CA HIS A 270 7.45 22.45 15.10
C HIS A 270 6.07 22.39 14.40
N SER A 271 5.97 21.61 13.31
CA SER A 271 4.72 21.38 12.57
C SER A 271 4.45 19.88 12.40
N CYS A 272 3.17 19.48 12.54
CA CYS A 272 2.71 18.13 12.24
C CYS A 272 1.52 18.19 11.29
N ILE A 273 1.63 17.48 10.17
CA ILE A 273 0.69 17.52 9.05
C ILE A 273 -0.01 16.16 8.95
N ASP A 274 -1.33 16.17 8.75
CA ASP A 274 -2.08 15.01 8.28
C ASP A 274 -2.34 15.16 6.78
N LEU A 275 -1.98 14.11 6.06
CA LEU A 275 -2.02 14.09 4.61
C LEU A 275 -2.97 12.97 4.19
N GLU A 276 -4.05 13.34 3.51
CA GLU A 276 -4.94 12.39 2.89
C GLU A 276 -4.51 12.18 1.44
N VAL A 277 -4.16 10.94 1.10
CA VAL A 277 -3.77 10.56 -0.25
C VAL A 277 -4.95 9.84 -0.89
N ASP A 278 -5.55 10.45 -1.91
CA ASP A 278 -6.62 9.81 -2.67
C ASP A 278 -6.03 8.75 -3.62
N LEU A 279 -6.46 7.51 -3.41
CA LEU A 279 -6.05 6.34 -4.20
C LEU A 279 -7.18 5.84 -5.11
N THR A 280 -8.24 6.64 -5.29
CA THR A 280 -9.40 6.29 -6.15
C THR A 280 -8.96 6.02 -7.58
N ALA A 281 -8.02 6.82 -8.09
CA ALA A 281 -7.45 6.69 -9.44
C ALA A 281 -6.51 5.49 -9.63
N GLN A 282 -6.14 4.77 -8.56
CA GLN A 282 -5.21 3.63 -8.59
C GLN A 282 -5.82 2.44 -7.82
N PRO A 283 -6.80 1.71 -8.40
CA PRO A 283 -7.52 0.64 -7.70
C PRO A 283 -6.67 -0.62 -7.42
N GLU A 284 -5.56 -0.80 -8.12
CA GLU A 284 -4.63 -1.92 -7.97
C GLU A 284 -3.87 -1.88 -6.64
N ILE A 285 -3.66 -0.68 -6.13
CA ILE A 285 -3.13 -0.38 -4.81
C ILE A 285 -4.21 -0.90 -3.81
N LYS A 286 -4.08 -2.06 -3.09
CA LYS A 286 -4.84 -2.58 -1.84
C LYS A 286 -4.18 -2.74 -0.39
N TYR A 287 -4.48 -1.97 0.71
CA TYR A 287 -3.68 -2.00 1.99
C TYR A 287 -4.42 -2.71 3.12
N LYS A 288 -3.74 -2.92 4.24
CA LYS A 288 -4.31 -3.31 5.53
C LYS A 288 -3.91 -2.30 6.60
N THR A 289 -4.80 -2.03 7.53
CA THR A 289 -4.53 -1.21 8.73
C THR A 289 -3.21 -1.63 9.40
N GLY A 290 -2.32 -0.67 9.65
CA GLY A 290 -0.96 -0.88 10.16
C GLY A 290 0.11 -1.15 9.10
N ASP A 291 -0.20 -1.01 7.81
CA ASP A 291 0.80 -0.93 6.72
C ASP A 291 1.48 0.45 6.71
N HIS A 292 2.54 0.57 5.90
CA HIS A 292 3.28 1.81 5.68
C HIS A 292 3.10 2.30 4.25
N ILE A 293 3.01 3.61 4.05
CA ILE A 293 3.12 4.27 2.75
C ILE A 293 4.56 4.70 2.50
N ALA A 294 5.08 4.42 1.31
CA ALA A 294 6.39 4.85 0.86
C ALA A 294 6.22 6.07 -0.06
N ILE A 295 6.74 7.22 0.35
CA ILE A 295 6.67 8.46 -0.42
C ILE A 295 8.06 8.76 -0.97
N TRP A 296 8.16 8.86 -2.30
CA TRP A 296 9.37 9.33 -2.97
C TRP A 296 9.42 10.87 -2.86
N PRO A 297 10.42 11.43 -2.16
CA PRO A 297 10.51 12.87 -2.02
C PRO A 297 11.17 13.52 -3.24
N VAL A 298 11.17 14.84 -3.25
CA VAL A 298 12.01 15.67 -4.11
C VAL A 298 12.78 16.64 -3.23
N ASN A 299 14.01 16.97 -3.62
CA ASN A 299 14.81 17.95 -2.88
C ASN A 299 14.23 19.37 -3.05
N PRO A 300 14.39 20.26 -2.05
CA PRO A 300 13.96 21.66 -2.16
C PRO A 300 14.70 22.41 -3.26
N ASP A 301 14.00 23.31 -3.94
CA ASP A 301 14.53 24.09 -5.06
C ASP A 301 15.69 25.00 -4.65
N GLU A 302 15.67 25.50 -3.41
CA GLU A 302 16.71 26.37 -2.86
C GLU A 302 18.04 25.63 -2.69
N GLU A 303 18.01 24.40 -2.17
CA GLU A 303 19.21 23.57 -1.98
C GLU A 303 19.77 23.10 -3.34
N ILE A 304 18.89 22.75 -4.29
CA ILE A 304 19.29 22.41 -5.66
C ILE A 304 19.98 23.61 -6.32
N SER A 305 19.36 24.78 -6.25
CA SER A 305 19.89 26.02 -6.85
C SER A 305 21.21 26.42 -6.22
N LEU A 306 21.35 26.29 -4.90
CA LEU A 306 22.58 26.55 -4.18
C LEU A 306 23.71 25.63 -4.66
N LEU A 307 23.45 24.33 -4.74
CA LEU A 307 24.46 23.35 -5.17
C LEU A 307 24.87 23.57 -6.62
N ILE A 308 23.92 23.75 -7.55
CA ILE A 308 24.20 24.05 -8.95
C ILE A 308 25.06 25.31 -9.08
N ARG A 309 24.75 26.34 -8.27
CA ARG A 309 25.49 27.61 -8.28
C ARG A 309 26.93 27.45 -7.84
N ILE A 310 27.16 26.74 -6.72
CA ILE A 310 28.50 26.51 -6.17
C ILE A 310 29.37 25.68 -7.14
N LEU A 311 28.75 24.71 -7.83
CA LEU A 311 29.42 23.85 -8.81
C LEU A 311 29.56 24.50 -10.19
N GLY A 312 29.06 25.72 -10.41
CA GLY A 312 29.17 26.39 -11.71
C GLY A 312 28.43 25.69 -12.86
N LEU A 313 27.38 24.90 -12.56
CA LEU A 313 26.68 24.04 -13.54
C LEU A 313 25.41 24.68 -14.14
N GLN A 314 25.18 25.98 -13.96
CA GLN A 314 23.94 26.66 -14.35
C GLN A 314 23.61 26.50 -15.85
N SER A 315 24.62 26.60 -16.72
CA SER A 315 24.46 26.46 -18.18
C SER A 315 24.36 25.01 -18.66
N GLN A 316 24.66 24.05 -17.78
CA GLN A 316 24.67 22.61 -18.07
C GLN A 316 23.51 21.87 -17.40
N GLN A 317 22.72 22.55 -16.57
CA GLN A 317 21.76 21.88 -15.68
C GLN A 317 20.69 21.04 -16.40
N LEU A 318 20.30 21.45 -17.62
CA LEU A 318 19.33 20.78 -18.48
C LEU A 318 19.96 19.90 -19.57
N LYS A 319 21.30 19.88 -19.67
CA LYS A 319 21.98 19.07 -20.69
C LYS A 319 21.95 17.60 -20.29
N ALA A 320 21.68 16.73 -21.26
CA ALA A 320 21.71 15.29 -21.04
C ALA A 320 23.14 14.83 -20.71
N ILE A 321 23.24 13.97 -19.69
CA ILE A 321 24.46 13.32 -19.23
C ILE A 321 24.23 11.81 -19.19
N CYS A 322 25.26 11.05 -19.59
CA CYS A 322 25.28 9.60 -19.52
C CYS A 322 26.24 9.15 -18.41
N VAL A 323 25.77 8.26 -17.54
CA VAL A 323 26.58 7.68 -16.46
C VAL A 323 27.18 6.40 -16.98
N VAL A 324 28.48 6.43 -17.29
CA VAL A 324 29.22 5.29 -17.81
C VAL A 324 29.98 4.64 -16.66
N LEU A 325 29.67 3.36 -16.41
CA LEU A 325 30.38 2.57 -15.40
C LEU A 325 31.67 1.99 -15.98
N GLN A 326 32.72 1.94 -15.16
CA GLN A 326 34.00 1.33 -15.55
C GLN A 326 33.93 -0.22 -15.62
N SER A 327 32.96 -0.83 -14.94
CA SER A 327 32.72 -2.28 -14.96
C SER A 327 31.36 -2.60 -15.58
N ALA A 328 31.31 -3.45 -16.60
CA ALA A 328 30.08 -3.82 -17.31
C ALA A 328 29.09 -4.64 -16.47
N ASP A 329 29.54 -5.27 -15.39
CA ASP A 329 28.73 -6.18 -14.55
C ASP A 329 27.87 -5.46 -13.50
N LYS A 330 27.85 -4.13 -13.47
CA LYS A 330 27.11 -3.35 -12.48
C LYS A 330 26.08 -2.44 -13.15
N GLU A 331 24.93 -2.27 -12.51
CA GLU A 331 23.94 -1.27 -12.91
C GLU A 331 24.30 0.10 -12.33
N PRO A 332 24.00 1.21 -13.05
CA PRO A 332 24.27 2.54 -12.56
C PRO A 332 23.38 2.86 -11.35
N LYS A 333 23.98 3.50 -10.34
CA LYS A 333 23.31 3.92 -9.10
C LYS A 333 22.11 4.86 -9.33
N VAL A 334 22.12 5.58 -10.45
CA VAL A 334 21.09 6.53 -10.85
C VAL A 334 20.68 6.25 -12.29
N PRO A 335 19.43 6.55 -12.68
CA PRO A 335 18.98 6.37 -14.06
C PRO A 335 19.87 7.11 -15.07
N SER A 336 20.06 6.53 -16.24
CA SER A 336 20.82 7.11 -17.34
C SER A 336 20.19 6.77 -18.70
N PRO A 337 20.13 7.71 -19.67
CA PRO A 337 20.57 9.11 -19.60
C PRO A 337 19.73 9.96 -18.62
N THR A 338 20.31 11.06 -18.11
CA THR A 338 19.65 11.98 -17.17
C THR A 338 20.15 13.42 -17.34
N THR A 339 19.71 14.38 -16.52
CA THR A 339 20.25 15.76 -16.47
C THR A 339 20.76 16.07 -15.07
N VAL A 340 21.63 17.09 -14.91
CA VAL A 340 22.10 17.52 -13.58
C VAL A 340 20.92 17.97 -12.71
N GLN A 341 19.94 18.65 -13.30
CA GLN A 341 18.75 19.08 -12.58
C GLN A 341 17.91 17.88 -12.10
N ALA A 342 17.67 16.89 -12.95
CA ALA A 342 16.95 15.68 -12.56
C ALA A 342 17.72 14.86 -11.51
N LEU A 343 19.04 14.76 -11.67
CA LEU A 343 19.95 14.10 -10.73
C LEU A 343 19.82 14.68 -9.32
N PHE A 344 19.92 16.00 -9.17
CA PHE A 344 19.83 16.66 -7.87
C PHE A 344 18.40 16.79 -7.35
N ARG A 345 17.38 16.80 -8.22
CA ARG A 345 15.98 16.89 -7.78
C ARG A 345 15.41 15.56 -7.28
N HIS A 346 15.72 14.47 -7.98
CA HIS A 346 15.00 13.19 -7.83
C HIS A 346 15.87 12.01 -7.44
N TYR A 347 17.18 12.03 -7.73
CA TYR A 347 17.98 10.80 -7.69
C TYR A 347 19.07 10.78 -6.61
N LEU A 348 19.51 11.93 -6.10
CA LEU A 348 20.54 12.02 -5.05
C LEU A 348 20.04 12.71 -3.78
N GLU A 349 20.50 12.23 -2.63
CA GLU A 349 20.23 12.79 -1.30
C GLU A 349 21.11 14.03 -1.01
N ILE A 350 20.90 15.13 -1.74
CA ILE A 350 21.75 16.34 -1.60
C ILE A 350 21.58 17.03 -0.22
N CYS A 351 20.45 16.79 0.45
CA CYS A 351 20.15 17.32 1.78
C CYS A 351 20.63 16.41 2.92
N SER A 352 21.25 15.27 2.62
CA SER A 352 21.81 14.38 3.64
C SER A 352 23.08 14.99 4.27
N ALA A 353 23.32 14.64 5.54
CA ALA A 353 24.56 15.02 6.21
C ALA A 353 25.75 14.37 5.50
N VAL A 354 26.76 15.16 5.13
CA VAL A 354 27.96 14.66 4.44
C VAL A 354 28.81 13.82 5.39
N PRO A 355 29.02 12.51 5.13
CA PRO A 355 29.83 11.65 6.00
C PRO A 355 31.27 12.15 6.15
N ARG A 356 31.88 11.93 7.32
CA ARG A 356 33.27 12.36 7.62
C ARG A 356 34.30 11.87 6.60
N GLU A 357 34.13 10.64 6.10
CA GLU A 357 34.97 10.07 5.05
C GLU A 357 34.85 10.82 3.71
N THR A 358 33.64 11.27 3.37
CA THR A 358 33.40 12.12 2.20
C THR A 358 34.09 13.48 2.35
N VAL A 359 34.09 14.07 3.55
CA VAL A 359 34.81 15.33 3.83
C VAL A 359 36.31 15.16 3.56
N LEU A 360 36.92 14.07 4.03
CA LEU A 360 38.32 13.75 3.78
C LEU A 360 38.62 13.52 2.30
N SER A 361 37.73 12.82 1.59
CA SER A 361 37.88 12.56 0.16
C SER A 361 37.76 13.86 -0.66
N LEU A 362 36.87 14.77 -0.25
CA LEU A 362 36.67 16.07 -0.88
C LEU A 362 37.93 16.96 -0.78
N ALA A 363 38.74 16.81 0.27
CA ALA A 363 39.97 17.59 0.45
C ALA A 363 41.00 17.38 -0.68
N GLN A 364 40.89 16.30 -1.46
CA GLN A 364 41.75 16.06 -2.63
C GLN A 364 41.43 17.03 -3.79
N PHE A 365 40.19 17.51 -3.86
CA PHE A 365 39.70 18.45 -4.88
C PHE A 365 39.71 19.89 -4.39
N ALA A 366 40.27 20.15 -3.21
CA ALA A 366 40.27 21.48 -2.60
C ALA A 366 41.00 22.52 -3.49
N PRO A 367 40.35 23.66 -3.80
CA PRO A 367 40.89 24.67 -4.72
C PRO A 367 42.05 25.49 -4.12
N SER A 368 42.25 25.47 -2.79
CA SER A 368 43.38 26.13 -2.13
C SER A 368 43.89 25.33 -0.94
N LEU A 369 45.14 25.60 -0.52
CA LEU A 369 45.75 24.97 0.65
C LEU A 369 44.99 25.29 1.94
N LYS A 370 44.40 26.49 2.04
CA LYS A 370 43.58 26.90 3.19
C LYS A 370 42.32 26.03 3.30
N VAL A 371 41.58 25.89 2.19
CA VAL A 371 40.39 25.04 2.11
C VAL A 371 40.74 23.58 2.41
N LYS A 372 41.85 23.09 1.86
CA LYS A 372 42.33 21.73 2.13
C LYS A 372 42.62 21.50 3.61
N SER A 373 43.32 22.44 4.25
CA SER A 373 43.62 22.38 5.68
C SER A 373 42.35 22.37 6.53
N GLU A 374 41.35 23.18 6.18
CA GLU A 374 40.06 23.23 6.88
C GLU A 374 39.32 21.90 6.78
N LEU A 375 39.15 21.37 5.56
CA LEU A 375 38.49 20.07 5.33
C LEU A 375 39.20 18.93 6.06
N MET A 376 40.53 18.93 6.09
CA MET A 376 41.31 17.93 6.84
C MET A 376 41.16 18.09 8.35
N THR A 377 41.06 19.32 8.86
CA THR A 377 40.83 19.59 10.29
C THR A 377 39.47 19.06 10.72
N ILE A 378 38.42 19.34 9.93
CA ILE A 378 37.07 18.82 10.16
C ILE A 378 37.04 17.29 10.04
N GLY A 379 37.67 16.73 9.01
CA GLY A 379 37.60 15.29 8.72
C GLY A 379 38.42 14.39 9.65
N ASN A 380 39.58 14.84 10.13
CA ASN A 380 40.48 14.00 10.93
C ASN A 380 40.02 13.83 12.38
N ASP A 381 39.32 14.81 12.95
CA ASP A 381 38.88 14.78 14.36
C ASP A 381 37.37 14.52 14.46
N ARG A 382 37.00 13.41 15.12
CA ARG A 382 35.59 13.02 15.33
C ARG A 382 34.82 14.03 16.18
N ALA A 383 35.43 14.58 17.22
CA ALA A 383 34.77 15.53 18.12
C ALA A 383 34.54 16.88 17.42
N VAL A 384 35.53 17.34 16.66
CA VAL A 384 35.40 18.55 15.83
C VAL A 384 34.29 18.35 14.78
N TYR A 385 34.30 17.23 14.06
CA TYR A 385 33.26 16.89 13.10
C TYR A 385 31.86 16.86 13.72
N SER A 386 31.68 16.21 14.88
CA SER A 386 30.39 16.15 15.58
C SER A 386 29.89 17.54 15.96
N LYS A 387 30.76 18.36 16.54
CA LYS A 387 30.43 19.75 16.91
C LYS A 387 30.09 20.60 15.68
N PHE A 388 30.80 20.37 14.57
CA PHE A 388 30.58 21.06 13.31
C PHE A 388 29.23 20.68 12.68
N LEU A 389 28.85 19.39 12.72
CA LEU A 389 27.53 18.90 12.31
C LEU A 389 26.39 19.46 13.17
N GLU A 390 26.57 19.54 14.49
CA GLU A 390 25.55 20.08 15.41
C GLU A 390 25.32 21.58 15.18
N ALA A 391 26.38 22.33 14.89
CA ALA A 391 26.31 23.76 14.66
C ALA A 391 25.82 24.13 13.24
N ASN A 392 26.14 23.31 12.24
CA ASN A 392 25.87 23.60 10.83
C ASN A 392 25.14 22.40 10.23
N HIS A 393 23.89 22.59 9.79
CA HIS A 393 23.17 21.54 9.07
C HIS A 393 23.92 21.22 7.77
N LEU A 394 24.65 20.10 7.76
CA LEU A 394 25.78 19.91 6.85
C LEU A 394 25.42 19.19 5.56
N THR A 395 24.69 19.87 4.69
CA THR A 395 24.52 19.42 3.30
C THR A 395 25.81 19.64 2.52
N LEU A 396 26.00 18.94 1.40
CA LEU A 396 27.18 19.14 0.55
C LEU A 396 27.32 20.60 0.12
N ALA A 397 26.21 21.22 -0.30
CA ALA A 397 26.19 22.61 -0.71
C ALA A 397 26.67 23.56 0.42
N ARG A 398 26.18 23.36 1.64
CA ARG A 398 26.54 24.20 2.80
C ARG A 398 27.97 23.97 3.27
N LEU A 399 28.48 22.74 3.19
CA LEU A 399 29.90 22.46 3.43
C LEU A 399 30.79 23.22 2.44
N LEU A 400 30.47 23.15 1.14
CA LEU A 400 31.21 23.89 0.12
C LEU A 400 31.12 25.40 0.33
N GLU A 401 29.94 25.93 0.67
CA GLU A 401 29.75 27.35 0.99
C GLU A 401 30.59 27.79 2.19
N ASN A 402 30.66 26.96 3.24
CA ASN A 402 31.51 27.22 4.40
C ASN A 402 32.99 27.32 3.99
N THR A 403 33.48 26.45 3.09
CA THR A 403 34.86 26.55 2.59
C THR A 403 35.12 27.81 1.75
N ILE A 404 34.11 28.32 1.04
CA ILE A 404 34.20 29.59 0.31
C ILE A 404 34.29 30.76 1.31
N ALA A 405 33.61 30.68 2.46
CA ALA A 405 33.76 31.69 3.50
C ALA A 405 35.18 31.73 4.10
N VAL A 406 35.88 30.58 4.14
CA VAL A 406 37.28 30.48 4.57
C VAL A 406 38.24 31.11 3.56
N ASP A 407 37.96 30.98 2.26
CA ASP A 407 38.77 31.56 1.18
C ASP A 407 37.88 32.07 0.03
N PRO A 408 37.41 33.33 0.09
CA PRO A 408 36.40 33.85 -0.85
C PRO A 408 36.83 33.91 -2.32
N ALA A 409 38.12 33.74 -2.62
CA ALA A 409 38.63 33.70 -3.99
C ALA A 409 38.43 32.35 -4.70
N VAL A 410 38.03 31.32 -3.96
CA VAL A 410 37.95 29.95 -4.49
C VAL A 410 36.61 29.63 -5.14
N THR A 411 36.63 28.67 -6.07
CA THR A 411 35.43 28.12 -6.70
C THR A 411 35.50 26.60 -6.72
N TRP A 412 34.33 25.96 -6.67
CA TRP A 412 34.16 24.52 -6.78
C TRP A 412 33.65 24.08 -8.17
N ALA A 413 33.72 24.96 -9.17
CA ALA A 413 33.27 24.67 -10.53
C ALA A 413 34.02 23.50 -11.21
N GLY A 414 35.20 23.13 -10.70
CA GLY A 414 35.99 22.00 -11.18
C GLY A 414 35.71 20.67 -10.50
N LEU A 415 34.81 20.60 -9.51
CA LEU A 415 34.51 19.35 -8.79
C LEU A 415 33.83 18.35 -9.74
N PRO A 416 34.40 17.15 -9.97
CA PRO A 416 33.82 16.20 -10.91
C PRO A 416 32.42 15.74 -10.49
N LEU A 417 31.46 15.75 -11.42
CA LEU A 417 30.10 15.27 -11.14
C LEU A 417 30.08 13.77 -10.78
N SER A 418 31.02 12.98 -11.31
CA SER A 418 31.20 11.57 -10.93
C SER A 418 31.47 11.39 -9.43
N PHE A 419 32.31 12.25 -8.84
CA PHE A 419 32.56 12.24 -7.40
C PHE A 419 31.26 12.45 -6.62
N ILE A 420 30.42 13.39 -7.05
CA ILE A 420 29.14 13.67 -6.39
C ILE A 420 28.20 12.46 -6.48
N ILE A 421 28.09 11.83 -7.66
CA ILE A 421 27.26 10.65 -7.89
C ILE A 421 27.73 9.47 -7.01
N ASP A 422 29.04 9.26 -6.90
CA ASP A 422 29.60 8.15 -6.13
C ASP A 422 29.35 8.35 -4.62
N PHE A 423 29.59 9.55 -4.10
CA PHE A 423 29.56 9.82 -2.67
C PHE A 423 28.19 10.17 -2.09
N LEU A 424 27.31 10.86 -2.83
CA LEU A 424 25.98 11.16 -2.32
C LEU A 424 25.07 9.94 -2.42
N PRO A 425 24.35 9.54 -1.36
CA PRO A 425 23.41 8.42 -1.45
C PRO A 425 22.34 8.62 -2.52
N ALA A 426 21.88 7.53 -3.12
CA ALA A 426 20.71 7.58 -4.00
C ALA A 426 19.45 7.91 -3.19
N MET A 427 18.53 8.66 -3.79
CA MET A 427 17.27 9.06 -3.15
C MET A 427 16.47 7.84 -2.70
N GLN A 428 16.10 7.82 -1.41
CA GLN A 428 15.33 6.73 -0.83
C GLN A 428 13.86 7.15 -0.58
N PRO A 429 12.89 6.25 -0.75
CA PRO A 429 11.52 6.54 -0.33
C PRO A 429 11.44 6.64 1.21
N ARG A 430 10.63 7.57 1.71
CA ARG A 430 10.36 7.72 3.16
C ARG A 430 9.11 6.93 3.52
N LEU A 431 9.21 6.13 4.58
CA LEU A 431 8.10 5.31 5.08
C LEU A 431 7.32 6.07 6.15
N TYR A 432 6.00 6.06 6.03
CA TYR A 432 5.07 6.61 7.02
C TYR A 432 4.04 5.55 7.41
N SER A 433 3.78 5.39 8.70
CA SER A 433 2.74 4.46 9.18
C SER A 433 1.35 5.02 8.84
N ILE A 434 0.53 4.23 8.15
CA ILE A 434 -0.79 4.67 7.68
C ILE A 434 -1.71 4.90 8.89
N SER A 435 -2.32 6.10 8.96
CA SER A 435 -3.15 6.54 10.08
C SER A 435 -4.66 6.27 9.91
N THR A 436 -5.06 5.70 8.77
CA THR A 436 -6.44 5.36 8.42
C THR A 436 -6.70 3.85 8.43
N SER A 437 -7.96 3.45 8.65
CA SER A 437 -8.35 2.04 8.59
C SER A 437 -8.74 1.65 7.17
N ARG A 438 -8.36 0.43 6.75
CA ARG A 438 -8.82 -0.14 5.48
C ARG A 438 -10.36 -0.24 5.41
N ILE A 439 -11.02 -0.43 6.56
CA ILE A 439 -12.49 -0.57 6.61
C ILE A 439 -13.17 0.75 6.24
N THR A 440 -12.52 1.89 6.48
CA THR A 440 -13.07 3.23 6.21
C THR A 440 -12.58 3.79 4.88
N SER A 441 -11.36 3.45 4.47
CA SER A 441 -10.79 3.85 3.17
C SER A 441 -9.93 2.68 2.65
N PRO A 442 -10.43 1.81 1.76
CA PRO A 442 -9.63 0.68 1.26
C PRO A 442 -8.73 1.14 0.10
N ARG A 443 -7.37 0.91 0.12
CA ARG A 443 -6.40 0.72 -1.04
C ARG A 443 -4.82 0.92 -0.74
N SER A 444 -3.89 0.02 -1.20
CA SER A 444 -2.46 -0.50 -0.85
C SER A 444 -1.30 0.42 -0.85
N ILE A 445 -0.54 0.34 0.24
CA ILE A 445 0.91 0.36 0.15
C ILE A 445 1.50 -0.80 0.98
N ARG A 446 2.80 -1.04 0.80
CA ARG A 446 3.69 -2.10 1.33
C ARG A 446 3.21 -2.82 2.61
N GLY A 447 3.22 -4.15 2.56
CA GLY A 447 2.82 -5.01 3.67
C GLY A 447 3.73 -4.91 4.90
N SER A 448 3.12 -4.73 6.07
CA SER A 448 3.72 -4.72 7.41
C SER A 448 3.22 -5.90 8.26
N THR A 449 4.03 -6.35 9.21
CA THR A 449 3.60 -7.34 10.23
C THR A 449 2.87 -6.71 11.41
N PHE A 450 2.81 -5.38 11.49
CA PHE A 450 2.17 -4.63 12.56
C PHE A 450 0.65 -4.54 12.35
N LYS A 451 -0.07 -5.62 12.68
CA LYS A 451 -1.50 -5.79 12.37
C LYS A 451 -2.34 -5.99 13.62
N LEU A 452 -3.62 -5.62 13.52
CA LEU A 452 -4.64 -6.00 14.50
C LEU A 452 -4.73 -7.53 14.63
N PRO A 453 -5.09 -8.05 15.82
CA PRO A 453 -5.38 -9.47 15.99
C PRO A 453 -6.55 -9.88 15.10
N PHE A 454 -6.54 -11.14 14.66
CA PHE A 454 -7.59 -11.69 13.79
C PHE A 454 -8.99 -11.56 14.41
N LEU A 455 -9.10 -11.82 15.72
CA LEU A 455 -10.35 -11.68 16.46
C LEU A 455 -10.49 -10.25 17.01
N SER A 456 -11.61 -9.60 16.71
CA SER A 456 -11.91 -8.25 17.21
C SER A 456 -12.16 -8.21 18.71
N SER A 457 -12.47 -9.33 19.36
CA SER A 457 -12.65 -9.40 20.82
C SER A 457 -11.33 -9.38 21.61
N VAL A 458 -10.19 -9.61 20.96
CA VAL A 458 -8.88 -9.57 21.63
C VAL A 458 -8.60 -8.14 22.12
N PRO A 459 -8.29 -7.96 23.43
CA PRO A 459 -7.94 -6.65 23.98
C PRO A 459 -6.60 -6.13 23.44
N LEU A 460 -6.45 -4.80 23.42
CA LEU A 460 -5.26 -4.12 22.93
C LEU A 460 -4.66 -3.25 24.03
N ILE A 461 -3.34 -3.33 24.19
CA ILE A 461 -2.55 -2.30 24.87
C ILE A 461 -1.65 -1.66 23.81
N MET A 462 -1.77 -0.34 23.65
CA MET A 462 -1.09 0.44 22.63
C MET A 462 -0.27 1.53 23.33
N VAL A 463 1.00 1.67 22.99
CA VAL A 463 1.90 2.65 23.58
C VAL A 463 2.57 3.47 22.49
N ALA A 464 2.31 4.77 22.47
CA ALA A 464 2.82 5.71 21.47
C ALA A 464 3.36 6.99 22.10
N ALA A 465 4.34 7.59 21.43
CA ALA A 465 4.77 8.96 21.69
C ALA A 465 4.81 9.75 20.38
N GLY A 466 4.26 10.97 20.39
CA GLY A 466 4.19 11.86 19.22
C GLY A 466 3.53 11.18 18.01
N THR A 467 4.20 11.23 16.87
CA THR A 467 3.70 10.64 15.60
C THR A 467 3.55 9.11 15.65
N GLY A 468 4.09 8.42 16.66
CA GLY A 468 3.84 7.00 16.94
C GLY A 468 2.38 6.63 17.14
N VAL A 469 1.47 7.61 17.32
CA VAL A 469 0.04 7.35 17.46
C VAL A 469 -0.64 6.99 16.14
N ALA A 470 -0.01 7.28 14.98
CA ALA A 470 -0.60 7.09 13.66
C ALA A 470 -1.25 5.69 13.44
N PRO A 471 -0.55 4.56 13.61
CA PRO A 471 -1.18 3.25 13.42
C PRO A 471 -2.26 2.95 14.46
N PHE A 472 -2.19 3.55 15.66
CA PHE A 472 -3.20 3.36 16.69
C PHE A 472 -4.47 4.14 16.44
N ARG A 473 -4.40 5.31 15.80
CA ARG A 473 -5.59 5.97 15.25
C ARG A 473 -6.31 5.02 14.29
N ALA A 474 -5.59 4.43 13.33
CA ALA A 474 -6.15 3.45 12.40
C ALA A 474 -6.78 2.23 13.11
N PHE A 475 -6.10 1.69 14.12
CA PHE A 475 -6.59 0.54 14.89
C PHE A 475 -7.88 0.86 15.65
N ILE A 476 -7.90 2.00 16.34
CA ILE A 476 -9.05 2.45 17.11
C ILE A 476 -10.22 2.75 16.17
N HIS A 477 -9.96 3.41 15.03
CA HIS A 477 -10.98 3.69 14.03
C HIS A 477 -11.61 2.40 13.49
N GLU A 478 -10.79 1.39 13.17
CA GLU A 478 -11.27 0.08 12.73
C GLU A 478 -12.19 -0.57 13.79
N ARG A 479 -11.76 -0.55 15.05
CA ARG A 479 -12.53 -1.10 16.18
C ARG A 479 -13.81 -0.29 16.44
N ALA A 480 -13.77 1.04 16.31
CA ALA A 480 -14.94 1.91 16.42
C ALA A 480 -15.97 1.59 15.34
N ARG A 481 -15.53 1.37 14.09
CA ARG A 481 -16.41 0.99 12.99
C ARG A 481 -17.05 -0.38 13.20
N LEU A 482 -16.27 -1.37 13.66
CA LEU A 482 -16.77 -2.71 14.00
C LEU A 482 -17.79 -2.65 15.15
N ALA A 483 -17.52 -1.89 16.20
CA ALA A 483 -18.44 -1.70 17.32
C ALA A 483 -19.75 -1.01 16.87
N SER A 484 -19.66 -0.02 15.98
CA SER A 484 -20.82 0.69 15.43
C SER A 484 -21.76 -0.21 14.62
N VAL A 485 -21.25 -1.30 14.04
CA VAL A 485 -22.06 -2.33 13.35
C VAL A 485 -22.40 -3.52 14.25
N GLY A 486 -22.29 -3.36 15.57
CA GLY A 486 -22.70 -4.35 16.57
C GLY A 486 -21.75 -5.54 16.74
N LYS A 487 -20.51 -5.47 16.23
CA LYS A 487 -19.50 -6.52 16.49
C LYS A 487 -18.89 -6.33 17.87
N ASP A 488 -18.66 -7.44 18.58
CA ASP A 488 -17.93 -7.38 19.84
C ASP A 488 -16.47 -7.00 19.60
N VAL A 489 -16.01 -6.03 20.38
CA VAL A 489 -14.65 -5.51 20.35
C VAL A 489 -14.02 -5.60 21.73
N GLY A 490 -12.76 -6.03 21.75
CA GLY A 490 -11.95 -6.11 22.95
C GLY A 490 -11.67 -4.74 23.56
N ARG A 491 -11.36 -4.73 24.85
CA ARG A 491 -10.96 -3.53 25.57
C ARG A 491 -9.63 -2.98 25.01
N MET A 492 -9.51 -1.67 24.92
CA MET A 492 -8.35 -0.97 24.37
C MET A 492 -7.82 0.03 25.40
N MET A 493 -6.52 0.01 25.61
CA MET A 493 -5.81 0.99 26.43
C MET A 493 -4.70 1.62 25.61
N LEU A 494 -4.81 2.92 25.35
CA LEU A 494 -3.80 3.71 24.66
C LEU A 494 -3.02 4.54 25.68
N PHE A 495 -1.72 4.32 25.78
CA PHE A 495 -0.79 5.24 26.45
C PHE A 495 -0.20 6.17 25.39
N PHE A 496 -0.48 7.48 25.50
CA PHE A 496 -0.06 8.46 24.53
C PHE A 496 0.82 9.55 25.15
N GLY A 497 2.04 9.71 24.65
CA GLY A 497 3.00 10.71 25.10
C GLY A 497 3.12 11.88 24.14
N CYS A 498 3.06 13.11 24.64
CA CYS A 498 3.37 14.32 23.88
C CYS A 498 3.99 15.37 24.81
N GLN A 499 4.42 16.52 24.29
CA GLN A 499 5.09 17.50 25.15
C GLN A 499 4.09 18.21 26.05
N ASN A 500 3.05 18.79 25.44
CA ASN A 500 1.98 19.53 26.09
C ASN A 500 0.61 19.14 25.52
N GLU A 501 -0.45 19.67 26.11
CA GLU A 501 -1.82 19.45 25.64
C GLU A 501 -2.07 20.00 24.23
N SER A 502 -1.35 21.05 23.81
CA SER A 502 -1.38 21.60 22.45
C SER A 502 -0.97 20.59 21.38
N ASP A 503 -0.12 19.62 21.76
CA ASP A 503 0.47 18.66 20.83
C ASP A 503 -0.30 17.33 20.86
N TYR A 504 -1.50 17.34 21.46
CA TYR A 504 -2.34 16.16 21.58
C TYR A 504 -3.03 15.85 20.25
N LEU A 505 -2.29 15.16 19.39
CA LEU A 505 -2.78 14.67 18.09
C LEU A 505 -4.07 13.85 18.25
N TYR A 506 -5.08 14.18 17.43
CA TYR A 506 -6.39 13.50 17.34
C TYR A 506 -7.21 13.49 18.64
N ARG A 507 -6.98 14.45 19.55
CA ARG A 507 -7.71 14.57 20.82
C ARG A 507 -9.22 14.45 20.65
N ASP A 508 -9.78 15.25 19.74
CA ASP A 508 -11.23 15.36 19.57
C ASP A 508 -11.82 14.07 19.00
N GLU A 509 -11.15 13.46 18.00
CA GLU A 509 -11.56 12.15 17.45
C GLU A 509 -11.57 11.06 18.52
N PHE A 510 -10.53 10.99 19.37
CA PHE A 510 -10.51 10.03 20.47
C PHE A 510 -11.63 10.30 21.48
N ALA A 511 -11.92 11.57 21.79
CA ALA A 511 -13.01 11.93 22.70
C ALA A 511 -14.38 11.50 22.12
N GLU A 512 -14.61 11.71 20.83
CA GLU A 512 -15.83 11.27 20.14
C GLU A 512 -15.99 9.75 20.19
N TRP A 513 -14.95 8.97 19.92
CA TRP A 513 -15.04 7.51 19.96
C TRP A 513 -15.24 6.97 21.39
N ILE A 514 -14.63 7.60 22.39
CA ILE A 514 -14.85 7.26 23.82
C ILE A 514 -16.29 7.57 24.22
N ALA A 515 -16.87 8.68 23.75
CA ALA A 515 -18.25 9.05 24.04
C ALA A 515 -19.28 8.20 23.26
N GLY A 516 -18.90 7.69 22.08
CA GLY A 516 -19.77 6.94 21.19
C GLY A 516 -19.47 5.43 21.16
N PRO A 517 -19.04 4.88 20.00
CA PRO A 517 -19.03 3.44 19.75
C PRO A 517 -18.07 2.64 20.64
N LEU A 518 -17.09 3.29 21.27
CA LEU A 518 -16.09 2.65 22.14
C LEU A 518 -16.27 3.00 23.61
N ALA A 519 -17.45 3.47 24.01
CA ALA A 519 -17.77 3.75 25.40
C ALA A 519 -17.44 2.57 26.32
N LYS A 520 -16.69 2.84 27.39
CA LYS A 520 -16.16 1.85 28.36
C LYS A 520 -15.18 0.81 27.79
N LYS A 521 -14.97 0.77 26.47
CA LYS A 521 -14.05 -0.14 25.78
C LYS A 521 -12.71 0.53 25.51
N LEU A 522 -12.65 1.83 25.25
CA LEU A 522 -11.41 2.58 25.04
C LEU A 522 -11.05 3.45 26.26
N VAL A 523 -9.79 3.38 26.69
CA VAL A 523 -9.19 4.28 27.68
C VAL A 523 -7.93 4.89 27.08
N VAL A 524 -7.82 6.22 27.10
CA VAL A 524 -6.61 6.93 26.67
C VAL A 524 -5.93 7.56 27.89
N VAL A 525 -4.65 7.26 28.08
CA VAL A 525 -3.83 7.69 29.20
C VAL A 525 -2.71 8.55 28.65
N THR A 526 -2.77 9.86 28.89
CA THR A 526 -1.78 10.80 28.37
C THR A 526 -0.60 10.99 29.31
N ALA A 527 0.59 11.18 28.74
CA ALA A 527 1.80 11.61 29.43
C ALA A 527 2.34 12.89 28.78
N PHE A 528 2.31 14.01 29.52
CA PHE A 528 2.84 15.28 29.05
C PHE A 528 4.24 15.51 29.60
N SER A 529 5.26 15.53 28.73
CA SER A 529 6.65 15.61 29.18
C SER A 529 7.10 17.01 29.60
N ARG A 530 6.33 18.06 29.24
CA ARG A 530 6.67 19.48 29.44
C ARG A 530 5.57 20.31 30.11
N ALA A 531 4.43 19.70 30.46
CA ALA A 531 3.32 20.40 31.14
C ALA A 531 3.62 20.77 32.61
N SER A 532 4.60 20.12 33.23
CA SER A 532 5.05 20.38 34.61
C SER A 532 6.57 20.43 34.69
N ASN A 533 7.09 20.93 35.81
CA ASN A 533 8.54 20.93 36.10
C ASN A 533 9.13 19.52 36.16
N GLU A 534 8.33 18.53 36.55
CA GLU A 534 8.72 17.12 36.51
C GLU A 534 8.34 16.50 35.15
N LYS A 535 9.30 15.82 34.51
CA LYS A 535 9.08 15.18 33.22
C LYS A 535 8.32 13.87 33.39
N CYS A 536 7.14 13.77 32.78
CA CYS A 536 6.34 12.55 32.78
C CYS A 536 6.30 11.94 31.37
N TYR A 537 6.63 10.66 31.25
CA TYR A 537 6.62 9.91 29.99
C TYR A 537 5.67 8.71 30.05
N VAL A 538 5.45 8.08 28.89
CA VAL A 538 4.53 6.94 28.77
C VAL A 538 4.92 5.75 29.64
N GLN A 539 6.22 5.47 29.83
CA GLN A 539 6.67 4.40 30.72
C GLN A 539 6.26 4.65 32.18
N ASN A 540 6.25 5.91 32.64
CA ASN A 540 5.78 6.25 33.98
C ASN A 540 4.28 5.98 34.13
N LYS A 541 3.49 6.26 33.08
CA LYS A 541 2.04 5.96 33.08
C LYS A 541 1.76 4.46 33.00
N VAL A 542 2.55 3.70 32.25
CA VAL A 542 2.48 2.23 32.20
C VAL A 542 2.76 1.64 33.58
N GLU A 543 3.81 2.11 34.27
CA GLU A 543 4.14 1.68 35.63
C GLU A 543 3.04 2.04 36.64
N ALA A 544 2.50 3.26 36.56
CA ALA A 544 1.43 3.72 37.44
C ALA A 544 0.13 2.90 37.28
N ARG A 545 -0.12 2.33 36.09
CA ARG A 545 -1.24 1.42 35.81
C ARG A 545 -0.83 -0.05 35.78
N GLY A 546 0.28 -0.40 36.44
CA GLY A 546 0.92 -1.72 36.34
C GLY A 546 -0.03 -2.90 36.57
N ASP A 547 -0.91 -2.83 37.58
CA ASP A 547 -1.85 -3.92 37.88
C ASP A 547 -2.83 -4.20 36.72
N GLU A 548 -3.32 -3.13 36.10
CA GLU A 548 -4.26 -3.22 34.98
C GLU A 548 -3.58 -3.74 33.72
N VAL A 549 -2.36 -3.25 33.46
CA VAL A 549 -1.51 -3.70 32.34
C VAL A 549 -1.17 -5.18 32.50
N ARG A 550 -0.75 -5.60 33.70
CA ARG A 550 -0.45 -7.01 34.02
C ARG A 550 -1.65 -7.90 33.77
N ARG A 551 -2.81 -7.56 34.34
CA ARG A 551 -4.05 -8.34 34.19
C ARG A 551 -4.39 -8.53 32.70
N MET A 552 -4.33 -7.44 31.93
CA MET A 552 -4.59 -7.51 30.49
C MET A 552 -3.58 -8.40 29.75
N LEU A 553 -2.29 -8.32 30.09
CA LEU A 553 -1.24 -9.08 29.41
C LEU A 553 -1.23 -10.58 29.75
N LEU A 554 -1.54 -10.94 30.99
CA LEU A 554 -1.40 -12.31 31.49
C LEU A 554 -2.72 -13.07 31.54
N GLU A 555 -3.82 -12.39 31.86
CA GLU A 555 -5.13 -13.01 32.09
C GLU A 555 -6.03 -12.82 30.86
N ASP A 556 -6.07 -11.61 30.28
CA ASP A 556 -6.95 -11.31 29.14
C ASP A 556 -6.32 -11.61 27.75
N ASP A 557 -5.10 -12.15 27.70
CA ASP A 557 -4.31 -12.39 26.47
C ASP A 557 -4.17 -11.16 25.54
N ALA A 558 -4.12 -9.95 26.11
CA ALA A 558 -4.14 -8.70 25.34
C ALA A 558 -2.92 -8.56 24.41
N ALA A 559 -3.16 -8.21 23.14
CA ALA A 559 -2.09 -7.90 22.21
C ALA A 559 -1.44 -6.55 22.57
N PHE A 560 -0.11 -6.54 22.68
CA PHE A 560 0.69 -5.40 23.11
C PHE A 560 1.43 -4.78 21.92
N TYR A 561 1.29 -3.47 21.77
CA TYR A 561 1.86 -2.72 20.65
C TYR A 561 2.63 -1.50 21.13
N ILE A 562 3.83 -1.30 20.59
CA ILE A 562 4.61 -0.08 20.77
C ILE A 562 4.89 0.55 19.42
N CYS A 563 4.69 1.87 19.29
CA CYS A 563 5.02 2.60 18.08
C CYS A 563 5.67 3.97 18.38
N GLY A 564 6.71 4.32 17.64
CA GLY A 564 7.46 5.58 17.79
C GLY A 564 8.95 5.40 18.00
N ALA A 565 9.57 6.29 18.78
CA ALA A 565 11.04 6.31 18.94
C ALA A 565 11.59 5.02 19.60
N ALA A 566 12.69 4.48 19.05
CA ALA A 566 13.32 3.25 19.57
C ALA A 566 13.72 3.33 21.06
N ASN A 567 14.20 4.49 21.52
CA ASN A 567 14.55 4.72 22.92
C ASN A 567 13.32 4.66 23.85
N MET A 568 12.18 5.18 23.38
CA MET A 568 10.91 5.10 24.11
C MET A 568 10.46 3.63 24.21
N ALA A 569 10.55 2.86 23.12
CA ALA A 569 10.17 1.45 23.15
C ALA A 569 11.02 0.61 24.10
N LYS A 570 12.33 0.89 24.17
CA LYS A 570 13.21 0.26 25.17
C LYS A 570 12.77 0.58 26.59
N ALA A 571 12.46 1.85 26.89
CA ALA A 571 12.00 2.27 28.22
C ALA A 571 10.66 1.63 28.60
N VAL A 572 9.70 1.58 27.68
CA VAL A 572 8.40 0.91 27.88
C VAL A 572 8.58 -0.60 28.08
N GLY A 573 9.46 -1.24 27.31
CA GLY A 573 9.79 -2.65 27.50
C GLY A 573 10.33 -2.94 28.90
N MET A 574 11.20 -2.08 29.44
CA MET A 574 11.70 -2.19 30.82
C MET A 574 10.60 -1.95 31.86
N ALA A 575 9.71 -0.98 31.64
CA ALA A 575 8.57 -0.74 32.53
C ALA A 575 7.63 -1.95 32.60
N VAL A 576 7.27 -2.54 31.45
CA VAL A 576 6.43 -3.74 31.42
C VAL A 576 7.15 -4.93 32.05
N HIS A 577 8.45 -5.09 31.81
CA HIS A 577 9.26 -6.10 32.50
C HIS A 577 9.13 -5.94 34.02
N GLY A 578 9.37 -4.74 34.54
CA GLY A 578 9.27 -4.45 35.98
C GLY A 578 7.88 -4.66 36.57
N VAL A 579 6.82 -4.40 35.80
CA VAL A 579 5.42 -4.68 36.19
C VAL A 579 5.19 -6.19 36.30
N VAL A 580 5.52 -6.97 35.27
CA VAL A 580 5.29 -8.42 35.26
C VAL A 580 6.16 -9.14 36.31
N LYS A 581 7.41 -8.70 36.48
CA LYS A 581 8.35 -9.25 37.46
C LYS A 581 7.85 -9.12 38.90
N ARG A 582 7.45 -7.89 39.29
CA ARG A 582 7.06 -7.58 40.67
C ARG A 582 5.84 -8.38 41.11
N THR A 583 4.86 -8.56 40.24
CA THR A 583 3.59 -9.16 40.64
C THR A 583 3.61 -10.69 40.66
N ASN A 584 4.45 -11.33 39.83
CA ASN A 584 4.53 -12.79 39.77
C ASN A 584 5.73 -13.39 40.53
N SER A 585 6.57 -12.55 41.13
CA SER A 585 7.84 -12.95 41.76
C SER A 585 8.76 -13.75 40.82
N TRP A 586 8.69 -13.45 39.51
CA TRP A 586 9.51 -14.10 38.48
C TRP A 586 10.96 -13.59 38.52
N LYS A 587 11.88 -14.42 38.06
CA LYS A 587 13.26 -14.05 37.73
C LYS A 587 13.29 -13.31 36.39
N ASP A 588 14.33 -12.51 36.16
CA ASP A 588 14.49 -11.76 34.90
C ASP A 588 14.51 -12.68 33.67
N SER A 589 15.07 -13.88 33.80
CA SER A 589 15.08 -14.90 32.74
C SER A 589 13.69 -15.40 32.36
N GLU A 590 12.77 -15.50 33.33
CA GLU A 590 11.41 -15.98 33.11
C GLU A 590 10.58 -14.91 32.40
N VAL A 591 10.73 -13.64 32.79
CA VAL A 591 10.07 -12.51 32.13
C VAL A 591 10.55 -12.34 30.70
N GLU A 592 11.86 -12.50 30.43
CA GLU A 592 12.39 -12.42 29.08
C GLU A 592 11.90 -13.59 28.22
N SER A 593 11.90 -14.82 28.74
CA SER A 593 11.32 -15.98 28.03
C SER A 593 9.85 -15.74 27.68
N TRP A 594 9.05 -15.29 28.64
CA TRP A 594 7.65 -14.93 28.42
C TRP A 594 7.51 -13.87 27.32
N ARG A 595 8.31 -12.80 27.35
CA ARG A 595 8.27 -11.74 26.33
C ARG A 595 8.61 -12.30 24.95
N GLN A 596 9.61 -13.16 24.83
CA GLN A 596 9.97 -13.82 23.57
C GLN A 596 8.83 -14.71 23.06
N ASP A 597 8.15 -15.43 23.94
CA ASP A 597 6.99 -16.25 23.56
C ASP A 597 5.79 -15.39 23.13
N ARG A 598 5.60 -14.21 23.74
CA ARG A 598 4.61 -13.21 23.26
C ARG A 598 4.94 -12.69 21.87
N LYS A 599 6.23 -12.46 21.56
CA LYS A 599 6.66 -12.06 20.21
C LYS A 599 6.40 -13.18 19.19
N LYS A 600 6.79 -14.42 19.50
CA LYS A 600 6.55 -15.59 18.64
C LYS A 600 5.06 -15.86 18.39
N SER A 601 4.23 -15.70 19.42
CA SER A 601 2.77 -15.89 19.34
C SER A 601 2.02 -14.70 18.74
N LYS A 602 2.72 -13.69 18.21
CA LYS A 602 2.12 -12.48 17.61
C LYS A 602 1.17 -11.78 18.58
N ARG A 603 1.67 -11.55 19.80
CA ARG A 603 1.01 -10.80 20.87
C ARG A 603 1.84 -9.64 21.40
N TRP A 604 3.04 -9.45 20.86
CA TRP A 604 3.92 -8.33 21.15
C TRP A 604 4.50 -7.78 19.85
N PHE A 605 4.20 -6.53 19.54
CA PHE A 605 4.57 -5.87 18.29
C PHE A 605 5.26 -4.53 18.55
N GLU A 606 6.28 -4.24 17.75
CA GLU A 606 7.06 -3.02 17.82
C GLU A 606 7.18 -2.46 16.39
N ASP A 607 6.74 -1.22 16.17
CA ASP A 607 6.95 -0.44 14.94
C ASP A 607 7.73 0.83 15.31
N VAL A 608 9.06 0.72 15.30
CA VAL A 608 9.96 1.71 15.89
C VAL A 608 10.97 2.25 14.89
N TRP A 609 11.26 3.54 14.99
CA TRP A 609 12.22 4.25 14.15
C TRP A 609 13.10 5.19 14.97
N SER A 610 14.14 5.71 14.33
CA SER A 610 15.15 6.60 14.90
C SER A 610 15.18 7.93 14.17
#